data_AF-A0A662WQG6-F1
#
_entry.id   AF-A0A662WQG6-F1
#
_cell.length_a   1.000
_cell.length_b   1.000
_cell.length_c   1.000
_cell.angle_alpha   90.00
_cell.angle_beta   90.00
_cell.angle_gamma   90.00
#
_symmetry.space_group_name_H-M   'P 1'
#
loop_
_entity.id
_entity.type
_entity.pdbx_description
1 polymer ?
#
loop_
_entity_poly.entity_id
_entity_poly.type
_entity_poly.pdbx_seq_one_letter_code
_entity_poly.pdbx_strand_id
1 'polypeptide(L)'
;MFNDPTEAINGLAALVKKDITDINMQLDNLQRQSAPSRQAAKHSDAIVSLMKSNLMATTRGFKDILEVRQENMKLQQSRRARYGKTASSALGKPLAFKAPQPPRSNSSQGSLSEVNLSHTLPRPGFDNGEAANGNTEILPLISTMTQEQIVAEQQSYTESRAEAVTQIESHIVDIGQLFGRLSTLIHEQGDLVRRIDDNVEESLVNVSSGENELLKYFSSLSNNRMLALKVSAILLLFLVFFMFFLA
;
A
#
# COMPACT_ATOMS: atom_id res chain seq x y z
N MET A 1 -6.83 6.48 -24.11
CA MET A 1 -7.46 6.26 -22.80
C MET A 1 -7.07 4.89 -22.22
N PHE A 2 -5.86 4.39 -22.52
CA PHE A 2 -5.64 2.94 -22.67
C PHE A 2 -4.77 2.25 -21.62
N ASN A 3 -4.29 2.97 -20.60
CA ASN A 3 -3.61 2.38 -19.45
C ASN A 3 -4.39 2.74 -18.18
N ASP A 4 -5.38 1.92 -17.80
CA ASP A 4 -5.94 1.99 -16.45
C ASP A 4 -5.09 1.09 -15.54
N PRO A 5 -4.34 1.64 -14.56
CA PRO A 5 -3.47 0.85 -13.69
C PRO A 5 -4.24 -0.06 -12.71
N THR A 6 -5.58 -0.07 -12.76
CA THR A 6 -6.45 -0.85 -11.87
C THR A 6 -6.07 -2.33 -11.78
N GLU A 7 -5.71 -2.98 -12.90
CA GLU A 7 -5.31 -4.39 -12.90
C GLU A 7 -3.98 -4.61 -12.14
N ALA A 8 -2.95 -3.81 -12.44
CA ALA A 8 -1.66 -3.88 -11.76
C ALA A 8 -1.79 -3.58 -10.24
N ILE A 9 -2.63 -2.61 -9.86
CA ILE A 9 -2.89 -2.28 -8.46
C ILE A 9 -3.72 -3.40 -7.77
N ASN A 10 -4.61 -4.10 -8.49
CA ASN A 10 -5.29 -5.30 -7.96
C ASN A 10 -4.27 -6.43 -7.70
N GLY A 11 -3.36 -6.69 -8.64
CA GLY A 11 -2.30 -7.68 -8.46
C GLY A 11 -1.40 -7.36 -7.26
N LEU A 12 -1.00 -6.10 -7.09
CA LEU A 12 -0.25 -5.65 -5.91
C LEU A 12 -1.06 -5.79 -4.61
N ALA A 13 -2.35 -5.46 -4.61
CA ALA A 13 -3.20 -5.63 -3.43
C ALA A 13 -3.37 -7.10 -3.03
N ALA A 14 -3.52 -8.00 -4.02
CA ALA A 14 -3.59 -9.44 -3.79
C ALA A 14 -2.25 -10.00 -3.24
N LEU A 15 -1.11 -9.49 -3.75
CA LEU A 15 0.22 -9.85 -3.24
C LEU A 15 0.41 -9.40 -1.78
N VAL A 16 0.14 -8.13 -1.47
CA VAL A 16 0.25 -7.61 -0.09
C VAL A 16 -0.69 -8.35 0.87
N LYS A 17 -1.91 -8.70 0.44
CA LYS A 17 -2.82 -9.55 1.22
C LYS A 17 -2.23 -10.94 1.50
N LYS A 18 -1.61 -11.57 0.48
CA LYS A 18 -0.92 -12.85 0.62
C LYS A 18 0.23 -12.74 1.63
N ASP A 19 1.10 -11.74 1.47
CA ASP A 19 2.27 -11.56 2.33
C ASP A 19 1.87 -11.33 3.79
N ILE A 20 0.87 -10.49 4.05
CA ILE A 20 0.29 -10.28 5.41
C ILE A 20 -0.23 -11.60 6.00
N THR A 21 -0.88 -12.44 5.18
CA THR A 21 -1.42 -13.73 5.62
C THR A 21 -0.30 -14.73 5.94
N ASP A 22 0.70 -14.82 5.06
CA ASP A 22 1.85 -15.71 5.21
C ASP A 22 2.69 -15.33 6.44
N ILE A 23 2.95 -14.02 6.65
CA ILE A 23 3.64 -13.52 7.84
C ILE A 23 2.85 -13.84 9.11
N ASN A 24 1.51 -13.68 9.12
CA ASN A 24 0.70 -14.05 10.27
C ASN A 24 0.81 -15.56 10.59
N MET A 25 0.73 -16.42 9.58
CA MET A 25 0.92 -17.87 9.77
C MET A 25 2.32 -18.22 10.31
N GLN A 26 3.36 -17.55 9.83
CA GLN A 26 4.72 -17.73 10.33
C GLN A 26 4.87 -17.27 11.79
N LEU A 27 4.26 -16.15 12.17
CA LEU A 27 4.26 -15.66 13.56
C LEU A 27 3.52 -16.60 14.52
N ASP A 28 2.39 -17.16 14.10
CA ASP A 28 1.66 -18.15 14.89
C ASP A 28 2.41 -19.49 15.00
N ASN A 29 3.17 -19.88 13.97
CA ASN A 29 4.06 -21.05 14.03
C ASN A 29 5.27 -20.79 14.97
N LEU A 30 5.88 -19.61 14.90
CA LEU A 30 6.99 -19.22 15.76
C LEU A 30 6.57 -19.16 17.23
N GLN A 31 5.37 -18.65 17.53
CA GLN A 31 4.81 -18.65 18.90
C GLN A 31 4.57 -20.07 19.44
N ARG A 32 4.29 -21.05 18.57
CA ARG A 32 4.14 -22.46 18.95
C ARG A 32 5.45 -23.21 19.11
N GLN A 33 6.57 -22.64 18.70
CA GLN A 33 7.87 -23.30 18.72
C GLN A 33 8.50 -23.19 20.12
N SER A 34 8.67 -24.33 20.79
CA SER A 34 9.25 -24.36 22.14
C SER A 34 10.72 -23.94 22.13
N ALA A 35 11.04 -22.86 22.84
CA ALA A 35 12.40 -22.35 22.93
C ALA A 35 13.27 -23.20 23.90
N PRO A 36 14.58 -23.35 23.65
CA PRO A 36 15.46 -24.24 24.43
C PRO A 36 15.80 -23.73 25.83
N SER A 37 15.53 -22.46 26.14
CA SER A 37 15.74 -21.87 27.47
C SER A 37 14.64 -20.85 27.80
N ARG A 38 14.43 -20.57 29.09
CA ARG A 38 13.48 -19.53 29.53
C ARG A 38 13.82 -18.14 28.95
N GLN A 39 15.10 -17.82 28.80
CA GLN A 39 15.53 -16.55 28.22
C GLN A 39 15.25 -16.49 26.72
N ALA A 40 15.51 -17.58 26.00
CA ALA A 40 15.15 -17.68 24.59
C ALA A 40 13.63 -17.57 24.40
N ALA A 41 12.82 -18.16 25.28
CA ALA A 41 11.35 -18.06 25.25
C ALA A 41 10.85 -16.63 25.43
N LYS A 42 11.34 -15.90 26.46
CA LYS A 42 11.02 -14.48 26.66
C LYS A 42 11.38 -13.63 25.45
N HIS A 43 12.57 -13.84 24.90
CA HIS A 43 13.09 -13.08 23.77
C HIS A 43 12.32 -13.37 22.48
N SER A 44 11.99 -14.63 22.18
CA SER A 44 11.14 -14.98 21.03
C SER A 44 9.74 -14.41 21.16
N ASP A 45 9.15 -14.44 22.36
CA ASP A 45 7.84 -13.84 22.62
C ASP A 45 7.85 -12.31 22.43
N ALA A 46 8.92 -11.62 22.88
CA ALA A 46 9.09 -10.19 22.64
C ALA A 46 9.21 -9.84 21.15
N ILE A 47 9.95 -10.62 20.36
CA ILE A 47 10.05 -10.45 18.91
C ILE A 47 8.70 -10.72 18.23
N VAL A 48 7.99 -11.79 18.60
CA VAL A 48 6.66 -12.11 18.06
C VAL A 48 5.66 -10.99 18.38
N SER A 49 5.65 -10.47 19.60
CA SER A 49 4.79 -9.36 20.02
C SER A 49 5.07 -8.09 19.20
N LEU A 50 6.35 -7.70 19.05
CA LEU A 50 6.75 -6.55 18.23
C LEU A 50 6.37 -6.73 16.75
N MET A 51 6.62 -7.91 16.17
CA MET A 51 6.27 -8.19 14.78
C MET A 51 4.76 -8.23 14.56
N LYS A 52 3.97 -8.79 15.48
CA LYS A 52 2.50 -8.71 15.44
C LYS A 52 2.02 -7.26 15.50
N SER A 53 2.63 -6.39 16.32
CA SER A 53 2.32 -4.97 16.40
C SER A 53 2.62 -4.21 15.09
N ASN A 54 3.79 -4.43 14.51
CA ASN A 54 4.16 -3.84 13.22
C ASN A 54 3.28 -4.37 12.07
N LEU A 55 2.91 -5.65 12.10
CA LEU A 55 1.97 -6.26 11.16
C LEU A 55 0.57 -5.63 11.29
N MET A 56 0.09 -5.37 12.50
CA MET A 56 -1.17 -4.63 12.75
C MET A 56 -1.14 -3.21 12.19
N ALA A 57 -0.07 -2.46 12.45
CA ALA A 57 0.10 -1.10 11.90
C ALA A 57 0.11 -1.11 10.37
N THR A 58 0.85 -2.05 9.76
CA THR A 58 0.92 -2.25 8.30
C THR A 58 -0.45 -2.63 7.73
N THR A 59 -1.16 -3.56 8.38
CA THR A 59 -2.48 -4.05 7.96
C THR A 59 -3.54 -2.94 8.02
N ARG A 60 -3.51 -2.08 9.05
CA ARG A 60 -4.35 -0.88 9.12
C ARG A 60 -4.03 0.09 7.98
N GLY A 61 -2.77 0.46 7.79
CA GLY A 61 -2.37 1.37 6.70
C GLY A 61 -2.74 0.84 5.31
N PHE A 62 -2.63 -0.47 5.09
CA PHE A 62 -3.06 -1.11 3.85
C PHE A 62 -4.58 -1.05 3.65
N LYS A 63 -5.38 -1.32 4.71
CA LYS A 63 -6.84 -1.13 4.69
C LYS A 63 -7.21 0.31 4.31
N ASP A 64 -6.57 1.29 4.93
CA ASP A 64 -6.87 2.71 4.71
C ASP A 64 -6.55 3.12 3.25
N ILE A 65 -5.48 2.59 2.66
CA ILE A 65 -5.15 2.75 1.22
C ILE A 65 -6.23 2.13 0.32
N LEU A 66 -6.77 0.95 0.67
CA LEU A 66 -7.84 0.30 -0.10
C LEU A 66 -9.16 1.09 -0.03
N GLU A 67 -9.49 1.68 1.11
CA GLU A 67 -10.67 2.56 1.26
C GLU A 67 -10.52 3.85 0.42
N VAL A 68 -9.36 4.51 0.49
CA VAL A 68 -9.05 5.67 -0.37
C VAL A 68 -9.11 5.29 -1.86
N ARG A 69 -8.67 4.08 -2.22
CA ARG A 69 -8.79 3.58 -3.59
C ARG A 69 -10.25 3.34 -3.99
N GLN A 70 -11.06 2.71 -3.13
CA GLN A 70 -12.49 2.49 -3.36
C GLN A 70 -13.22 3.81 -3.58
N GLU A 71 -12.94 4.82 -2.76
CA GLU A 71 -13.50 6.18 -2.91
C GLU A 71 -13.09 6.80 -4.25
N ASN A 72 -11.81 6.77 -4.61
CA ASN A 72 -11.32 7.30 -5.89
C ASN A 72 -11.96 6.58 -7.09
N MET A 73 -12.12 5.26 -7.04
CA MET A 73 -12.78 4.47 -8.07
C MET A 73 -14.25 4.88 -8.24
N LYS A 74 -14.98 5.01 -7.12
CA LYS A 74 -16.38 5.43 -7.07
C LYS A 74 -16.57 6.88 -7.54
N LEU A 75 -15.67 7.79 -7.16
CA LEU A 75 -15.69 9.19 -7.59
C LEU A 75 -15.45 9.31 -9.09
N GLN A 76 -14.47 8.59 -9.63
CA GLN A 76 -14.20 8.55 -11.08
C GLN A 76 -15.39 7.94 -11.85
N GLN A 77 -15.99 6.85 -11.36
CA GLN A 77 -17.19 6.26 -11.94
C GLN A 77 -18.38 7.24 -11.91
N SER A 78 -18.61 7.94 -10.80
CA SER A 78 -19.65 8.97 -10.66
C SER A 78 -19.45 10.15 -11.63
N ARG A 79 -18.22 10.67 -11.74
CA ARG A 79 -17.88 11.70 -12.73
C ARG A 79 -18.14 11.21 -14.16
N ARG A 80 -17.77 9.97 -14.49
CA ARG A 80 -17.94 9.37 -15.82
C ARG A 80 -19.41 9.05 -16.13
N ALA A 81 -20.21 8.68 -15.13
CA ALA A 81 -21.66 8.54 -15.27
C ALA A 81 -22.36 9.88 -15.56
N ARG A 82 -21.89 10.98 -14.95
CA ARG A 82 -22.43 12.34 -15.16
C ARG A 82 -21.97 12.99 -16.48
N TYR A 83 -20.70 12.84 -16.86
CA TYR A 83 -20.10 13.58 -17.99
C TYR A 83 -19.66 12.70 -19.17
N GLY A 84 -19.59 11.38 -19.01
CA GLY A 84 -19.17 10.45 -20.07
C GLY A 84 -20.21 10.26 -21.17
N LYS A 85 -21.51 10.28 -20.81
CA LYS A 85 -22.62 10.21 -21.78
C LYS A 85 -22.75 11.48 -22.64
N THR A 86 -22.32 12.63 -22.12
CA THR A 86 -22.47 13.91 -22.83
C THR A 86 -21.38 14.15 -23.87
N ALA A 87 -20.16 13.62 -23.69
CA ALA A 87 -19.07 13.81 -24.65
C ALA A 87 -19.37 13.15 -26.01
N SER A 88 -19.82 11.88 -26.01
CA SER A 88 -20.23 11.16 -27.23
C SER A 88 -21.55 11.69 -27.83
N SER A 89 -22.46 12.23 -27.01
CA SER A 89 -23.69 12.89 -27.52
C SER A 89 -23.46 14.30 -28.07
N ALA A 90 -22.42 15.01 -27.60
CA ALA A 90 -22.05 16.33 -28.10
C ALA A 90 -21.18 16.26 -29.38
N LEU A 91 -20.26 15.28 -29.47
CA LEU A 91 -19.39 15.12 -30.63
C LEU A 91 -20.12 14.49 -31.84
N GLY A 92 -21.18 13.71 -31.59
CA GLY A 92 -22.00 13.09 -32.65
C GLY A 92 -23.10 13.98 -33.24
N LYS A 93 -23.31 15.20 -32.73
CA LYS A 93 -24.26 16.16 -33.29
C LYS A 93 -23.50 17.21 -34.11
N PRO A 94 -23.48 17.13 -35.45
CA PRO A 94 -22.94 18.24 -36.23
C PRO A 94 -23.71 19.50 -35.87
N LEU A 95 -22.99 20.59 -35.59
CA LEU A 95 -23.58 21.91 -35.37
C LEU A 95 -24.20 22.38 -36.68
N ALA A 96 -25.46 21.99 -36.90
CA ALA A 96 -26.26 22.40 -38.03
C ALA A 96 -26.62 23.88 -37.90
N PHE A 97 -25.67 24.74 -38.25
CA PHE A 97 -25.91 26.16 -38.48
C PHE A 97 -26.93 26.28 -39.62
N LYS A 98 -28.20 26.40 -39.25
CA LYS A 98 -29.28 26.67 -40.20
C LYS A 98 -29.08 28.09 -40.72
N ALA A 99 -28.45 28.21 -41.88
CA ALA A 99 -28.29 29.47 -42.59
C ALA A 99 -29.67 30.17 -42.70
N PRO A 100 -29.78 31.46 -42.33
CA PRO A 100 -31.00 32.22 -42.53
C PRO A 100 -31.43 32.15 -43.99
N GLN A 101 -32.67 31.71 -44.25
CA GLN A 101 -33.18 31.68 -45.61
C GLN A 101 -33.34 33.13 -46.10
N PRO A 102 -32.81 33.48 -47.29
CA PRO A 102 -33.00 34.82 -47.83
C PRO A 102 -34.49 35.03 -48.12
N PRO A 103 -35.06 36.21 -47.79
CA PRO A 103 -36.46 36.50 -48.09
C PRO A 103 -36.66 36.50 -49.61
N ARG A 104 -37.62 35.71 -50.09
CA ARG A 104 -38.06 35.75 -51.47
C ARG A 104 -38.77 37.08 -51.74
N SER A 105 -38.09 38.01 -52.38
CA SER A 105 -38.68 39.19 -53.01
C SER A 105 -38.53 39.10 -54.52
N ASN A 106 -39.59 39.51 -55.23
CA ASN A 106 -39.65 39.53 -56.69
C ASN A 106 -39.33 40.93 -57.22
N SER A 107 -38.91 41.01 -58.48
CA SER A 107 -38.75 42.22 -59.33
C SER A 107 -37.61 43.24 -59.08
N SER A 108 -36.82 43.42 -60.16
CA SER A 108 -36.29 44.65 -60.76
C SER A 108 -35.29 45.59 -60.06
N GLN A 109 -34.16 45.78 -60.75
CA GLN A 109 -33.32 46.99 -60.90
C GLN A 109 -32.74 47.66 -59.63
N GLY A 110 -31.42 47.52 -59.47
CA GLY A 110 -30.58 48.34 -58.59
C GLY A 110 -29.10 48.02 -58.80
N SER A 111 -28.26 49.04 -58.95
CA SER A 111 -26.83 48.90 -59.27
C SER A 111 -25.92 49.08 -58.03
N LEU A 112 -24.66 48.67 -58.19
CA LEU A 112 -23.44 49.04 -57.44
C LEU A 112 -22.94 48.14 -56.30
N SER A 113 -21.59 48.12 -56.24
CA SER A 113 -20.72 47.81 -55.11
C SER A 113 -20.37 46.35 -54.81
N GLU A 114 -19.45 45.84 -55.63
CA GLU A 114 -18.57 44.70 -55.38
C GLU A 114 -17.66 44.93 -54.15
N VAL A 115 -17.66 44.00 -53.19
CA VAL A 115 -16.58 43.85 -52.19
C VAL A 115 -16.12 42.39 -52.20
N ASN A 116 -15.02 42.16 -52.90
CA ASN A 116 -14.32 40.89 -52.99
C ASN A 116 -13.58 40.62 -51.66
N LEU A 117 -13.94 39.53 -50.97
CA LEU A 117 -13.15 38.99 -49.85
C LEU A 117 -12.91 37.49 -50.04
N SER A 118 -12.11 37.19 -51.06
CA SER A 118 -11.62 35.85 -51.35
C SER A 118 -10.58 35.41 -50.31
N HIS A 119 -10.96 34.48 -49.43
CA HIS A 119 -10.00 33.71 -48.65
C HIS A 119 -10.24 32.21 -48.85
N THR A 120 -9.13 31.48 -49.03
CA THR A 120 -9.08 30.22 -49.76
C THR A 120 -9.18 29.00 -48.85
N LEU A 121 -10.03 28.04 -49.22
CA LEU A 121 -9.85 26.61 -48.91
C LEU A 121 -10.26 25.77 -50.13
N PRO A 122 -9.42 24.84 -50.62
CA PRO A 122 -9.75 24.02 -51.78
C PRO A 122 -10.86 23.00 -51.44
N ARG A 123 -12.00 23.10 -52.14
CA ARG A 123 -13.01 22.03 -52.17
C ARG A 123 -12.75 21.16 -53.41
N PRO A 124 -12.59 19.83 -53.28
CA PRO A 124 -12.54 18.95 -54.46
C PRO A 124 -13.85 19.04 -55.22
N GLY A 125 -13.78 19.44 -56.50
CA GLY A 125 -14.93 19.53 -57.39
C GLY A 125 -15.03 18.30 -58.29
N PHE A 126 -16.26 17.83 -58.50
CA PHE A 126 -16.64 17.04 -59.67
C PHE A 126 -18.03 17.50 -60.14
N ASP A 127 -18.09 17.85 -61.43
CA ASP A 127 -19.20 18.38 -62.21
C ASP A 127 -19.14 17.66 -63.57
N ASN A 128 -20.20 17.26 -64.28
CA ASN A 128 -21.66 17.40 -64.07
C ASN A 128 -22.31 16.00 -63.96
N GLY A 129 -23.63 15.80 -63.80
CA GLY A 129 -24.79 16.70 -63.79
C GLY A 129 -25.87 16.15 -64.72
N GLU A 130 -26.96 15.63 -64.16
CA GLU A 130 -28.11 15.12 -64.92
C GLU A 130 -29.38 15.13 -64.05
N ALA A 131 -30.54 15.35 -64.67
CA ALA A 131 -31.79 15.53 -63.96
C ALA A 131 -32.40 14.19 -63.53
N ALA A 132 -32.50 13.95 -62.22
CA ALA A 132 -33.27 12.84 -61.66
C ALA A 132 -34.17 13.32 -60.51
N ASN A 133 -35.48 13.21 -60.71
CA ASN A 133 -36.48 13.33 -59.66
C ASN A 133 -36.29 12.18 -58.66
N GLY A 134 -35.77 12.47 -57.46
CA GLY A 134 -35.51 11.47 -56.43
C GLY A 134 -35.50 12.09 -55.04
N ASN A 135 -36.26 11.50 -54.12
CA ASN A 135 -36.18 11.79 -52.70
C ASN A 135 -34.83 11.28 -52.17
N THR A 136 -33.78 12.08 -52.30
CA THR A 136 -32.46 11.73 -51.80
C THR A 136 -32.42 11.97 -50.29
N GLU A 137 -32.89 10.98 -49.53
CA GLU A 137 -32.63 10.92 -48.09
C GLU A 137 -31.11 10.95 -47.87
N ILE A 138 -30.60 12.05 -47.29
CA ILE A 138 -29.20 12.16 -46.87
C ILE A 138 -29.04 11.30 -45.62
N LEU A 139 -28.90 9.98 -45.83
CA LEU A 139 -28.72 8.99 -44.78
C LEU A 139 -27.27 9.10 -44.25
N PRO A 140 -27.04 9.48 -42.97
CA PRO A 140 -25.69 9.65 -42.43
C PRO A 140 -25.11 8.28 -42.02
N LEU A 141 -24.90 7.39 -42.99
CA LEU A 141 -24.53 5.99 -42.77
C LEU A 141 -23.15 5.79 -42.08
N ILE A 142 -22.34 6.85 -41.99
CA ILE A 142 -20.99 6.82 -41.39
C ILE A 142 -21.03 7.02 -39.85
N SER A 143 -22.11 7.56 -39.28
CA SER A 143 -22.17 7.89 -37.85
C SER A 143 -22.66 6.77 -36.93
N THR A 144 -23.36 5.75 -37.44
CA THR A 144 -23.99 4.71 -36.61
C THR A 144 -23.02 3.59 -36.21
N MET A 145 -22.25 3.03 -37.16
CA MET A 145 -21.32 1.92 -36.86
C MET A 145 -20.18 2.32 -35.92
N THR A 146 -19.67 3.55 -36.01
CA THR A 146 -18.67 4.07 -35.06
C THR A 146 -19.27 4.31 -33.67
N GLN A 147 -20.57 4.63 -33.58
CA GLN A 147 -21.24 4.85 -32.30
C GLN A 147 -21.48 3.54 -31.52
N GLU A 148 -21.84 2.44 -32.18
CA GLU A 148 -21.97 1.13 -31.51
C GLU A 148 -20.63 0.63 -30.95
N GLN A 149 -19.54 0.75 -31.72
CA GLN A 149 -18.21 0.32 -31.26
C GLN A 149 -17.71 1.12 -30.04
N ILE A 150 -17.94 2.44 -30.00
CA ILE A 150 -17.59 3.30 -28.86
C ILE A 150 -18.45 2.96 -27.62
N VAL A 151 -19.72 2.59 -27.80
CA VAL A 151 -20.61 2.18 -26.70
C VAL A 151 -20.18 0.82 -26.13
N ALA A 152 -19.80 -0.14 -26.98
CA ALA A 152 -19.32 -1.45 -26.55
C ALA A 152 -18.02 -1.37 -25.73
N GLU A 153 -17.03 -0.59 -26.19
CA GLU A 153 -15.77 -0.36 -25.45
C GLU A 153 -16.04 0.33 -24.09
N GLN A 154 -17.00 1.27 -24.05
CA GLN A 154 -17.38 1.98 -22.84
C GLN A 154 -18.17 1.11 -21.84
N GLN A 155 -18.92 0.11 -22.31
CA GLN A 155 -19.56 -0.91 -21.46
C GLN A 155 -18.52 -1.85 -20.83
N SER A 156 -17.62 -2.43 -21.64
CA SER A 156 -16.55 -3.34 -21.16
C SER A 156 -15.69 -2.69 -20.07
N TYR A 157 -15.31 -1.42 -20.25
CA TYR A 157 -14.57 -0.67 -19.22
C TYR A 157 -15.37 -0.47 -17.92
N THR A 158 -16.69 -0.30 -18.01
CA THR A 158 -17.55 -0.08 -16.84
C THR A 158 -17.74 -1.38 -16.04
N GLU A 159 -17.82 -2.52 -16.74
CA GLU A 159 -17.89 -3.86 -16.16
C GLU A 159 -16.61 -4.23 -15.41
N SER A 160 -15.44 -4.11 -16.07
CA SER A 160 -14.13 -4.33 -15.45
C SER A 160 -13.91 -3.48 -14.18
N ARG A 161 -14.43 -2.24 -14.15
CA ARG A 161 -14.43 -1.42 -12.93
C ARG A 161 -15.35 -1.90 -11.83
N ALA A 162 -16.54 -2.38 -12.16
CA ALA A 162 -17.46 -2.93 -11.16
C ALA A 162 -16.85 -4.19 -10.51
N GLU A 163 -16.21 -5.04 -11.31
CA GLU A 163 -15.45 -6.19 -10.81
C GLU A 163 -14.30 -5.75 -9.89
N ALA A 164 -13.46 -4.79 -10.32
CA ALA A 164 -12.35 -4.31 -9.50
C ALA A 164 -12.79 -3.67 -8.17
N VAL A 165 -13.91 -2.96 -8.13
CA VAL A 165 -14.49 -2.45 -6.86
C VAL A 165 -14.94 -3.61 -5.96
N THR A 166 -15.60 -4.62 -6.53
CA THR A 166 -16.03 -5.82 -5.80
C THR A 166 -14.84 -6.60 -5.22
N GLN A 167 -13.73 -6.71 -5.97
CA GLN A 167 -12.48 -7.30 -5.49
C GLN A 167 -11.87 -6.51 -4.33
N ILE A 168 -11.84 -5.17 -4.40
CA ILE A 168 -11.39 -4.30 -3.31
C ILE A 168 -12.26 -4.48 -2.06
N GLU A 169 -13.58 -4.55 -2.21
CA GLU A 169 -14.52 -4.78 -1.10
C GLU A 169 -14.28 -6.13 -0.42
N SER A 170 -14.10 -7.21 -1.19
CA SER A 170 -13.66 -8.51 -0.66
C SER A 170 -12.34 -8.40 0.11
N HIS A 171 -11.34 -7.69 -0.43
CA HIS A 171 -10.05 -7.55 0.24
C HIS A 171 -10.17 -6.76 1.55
N ILE A 172 -10.96 -5.68 1.59
CA ILE A 172 -11.22 -4.91 2.82
C ILE A 172 -11.90 -5.79 3.88
N VAL A 173 -12.88 -6.62 3.50
CA VAL A 173 -13.56 -7.55 4.42
C VAL A 173 -12.58 -8.61 4.96
N ASP A 174 -11.80 -9.24 4.09
CA ASP A 174 -10.82 -10.26 4.50
C ASP A 174 -9.74 -9.68 5.42
N ILE A 175 -9.24 -8.48 5.12
CA ILE A 175 -8.31 -7.72 5.96
C ILE A 175 -8.96 -7.33 7.29
N GLY A 176 -10.26 -7.00 7.30
CA GLY A 176 -11.02 -6.76 8.52
C GLY A 176 -11.07 -7.99 9.44
N GLN A 177 -11.24 -9.20 8.87
CA GLN A 177 -11.16 -10.44 9.64
C GLN A 177 -9.74 -10.69 10.19
N LEU A 178 -8.72 -10.42 9.37
CA LEU A 178 -7.31 -10.55 9.74
C LEU A 178 -6.93 -9.57 10.87
N PHE A 179 -7.37 -8.33 10.77
CA PHE A 179 -7.24 -7.29 11.80
C PHE A 179 -7.96 -7.65 13.11
N GLY A 180 -9.13 -8.29 13.01
CA GLY A 180 -9.85 -8.83 14.18
C GLY A 180 -9.02 -9.88 14.93
N ARG A 181 -8.47 -10.87 14.21
CA ARG A 181 -7.60 -11.92 14.78
C ARG A 181 -6.33 -11.35 15.41
N LEU A 182 -5.70 -10.39 14.73
CA LEU A 182 -4.52 -9.69 15.23
C LEU A 182 -4.82 -8.83 16.46
N SER A 183 -6.00 -8.18 16.52
CA SER A 183 -6.41 -7.38 17.68
C SER A 183 -6.57 -8.22 18.94
N THR A 184 -7.22 -9.39 18.86
CA THR A 184 -7.28 -10.31 20.00
C THR A 184 -5.90 -10.79 20.42
N LEU A 185 -5.04 -11.17 19.46
CA LEU A 185 -3.68 -11.64 19.76
C LEU A 185 -2.82 -10.59 20.48
N ILE A 186 -2.93 -9.30 20.15
CA ILE A 186 -2.14 -8.25 20.82
C ILE A 186 -2.76 -7.84 22.16
N HIS A 187 -4.08 -7.82 22.29
CA HIS A 187 -4.73 -7.53 23.56
C HIS A 187 -4.40 -8.60 24.63
N GLU A 188 -4.26 -9.85 24.20
CA GLU A 188 -3.87 -10.98 25.06
C GLU A 188 -2.36 -11.02 25.39
N GLN A 189 -1.49 -10.53 24.49
CA GLN A 189 -0.02 -10.54 24.66
C GLN A 189 0.57 -9.33 25.41
N GLY A 190 -0.24 -8.33 25.77
CA GLY A 190 0.13 -7.27 26.70
C GLY A 190 1.18 -6.28 26.20
N ASP A 191 0.71 -5.09 25.83
CA ASP A 191 1.41 -3.79 25.83
C ASP A 191 2.95 -3.79 25.70
N LEU A 192 3.42 -3.47 24.48
CA LEU A 192 4.83 -3.38 24.09
C LEU A 192 5.69 -2.52 25.05
N VAL A 193 5.07 -1.56 25.75
CA VAL A 193 5.75 -0.63 26.67
C VAL A 193 6.32 -1.34 27.90
N ARG A 194 5.67 -2.37 28.45
CA ARG A 194 6.15 -3.08 29.67
C ARG A 194 7.50 -3.77 29.48
N ARG A 195 7.82 -4.18 28.25
CA ARG A 195 9.00 -5.01 27.95
C ARG A 195 10.32 -4.25 28.03
N ILE A 196 10.32 -2.92 28.07
CA ILE A 196 11.54 -2.15 28.35
C ILE A 196 11.92 -2.30 29.83
N ASP A 197 10.96 -2.09 30.73
CA ASP A 197 11.16 -2.20 32.18
C ASP A 197 11.59 -3.63 32.58
N ASP A 198 10.93 -4.66 32.04
CA ASP A 198 11.25 -6.08 32.31
C ASP A 198 12.72 -6.44 31.96
N ASN A 199 13.23 -5.95 30.82
CA ASN A 199 14.60 -6.23 30.37
C ASN A 199 15.66 -5.46 31.19
N VAL A 200 15.31 -4.29 31.72
CA VAL A 200 16.18 -3.51 32.61
C VAL A 200 16.28 -4.21 33.98
N GLU A 201 15.16 -4.67 34.53
CA GLU A 201 15.14 -5.41 35.80
C GLU A 201 15.93 -6.73 35.70
N GLU A 202 15.75 -7.51 34.63
CA GLU A 202 16.53 -8.74 34.42
C GLU A 202 18.03 -8.47 34.22
N SER A 203 18.38 -7.36 33.57
CA SER A 203 19.79 -6.93 33.47
C SER A 203 20.36 -6.56 34.84
N LEU A 204 19.58 -5.87 35.68
CA LEU A 204 19.96 -5.49 37.04
C LEU A 204 20.15 -6.73 37.94
N VAL A 205 19.26 -7.72 37.86
CA VAL A 205 19.39 -9.00 38.58
C VAL A 205 20.63 -9.77 38.13
N ASN A 206 20.93 -9.82 36.83
CA ASN A 206 22.13 -10.47 36.31
C ASN A 206 23.43 -9.76 36.72
N VAL A 207 23.46 -8.43 36.70
CA VAL A 207 24.61 -7.64 37.17
C VAL A 207 24.83 -7.84 38.68
N SER A 208 23.77 -7.74 39.49
CA SER A 208 23.82 -8.01 40.94
C SER A 208 24.28 -9.43 41.26
N SER A 209 23.84 -10.43 40.49
CA SER A 209 24.28 -11.82 40.65
C SER A 209 25.77 -11.98 40.31
N GLY A 210 26.24 -11.31 39.25
CA GLY A 210 27.66 -11.27 38.88
C GLY A 210 28.53 -10.57 39.92
N GLU A 211 28.07 -9.45 40.48
CA GLU A 211 28.73 -8.74 41.58
C GLU A 211 28.88 -9.63 42.81
N ASN A 212 27.83 -10.37 43.19
CA ASN A 212 27.88 -11.30 44.31
C ASN A 212 28.90 -12.44 44.12
N GLU A 213 29.01 -13.03 42.91
CA GLU A 213 30.07 -14.02 42.63
C GLU A 213 31.47 -13.39 42.61
N LEU A 214 31.63 -12.15 42.14
CA LEU A 214 32.91 -11.43 42.22
C LEU A 214 33.32 -11.16 43.68
N LEU A 215 32.39 -10.74 44.54
CA LEU A 215 32.62 -10.52 45.98
C LEU A 215 32.96 -11.83 46.70
N LYS A 216 32.28 -12.92 46.35
CA LYS A 216 32.53 -14.28 46.86
C LYS A 216 33.91 -14.80 46.43
N TYR A 217 34.30 -14.59 45.17
CA TYR A 217 35.65 -14.91 44.69
C TYR A 217 36.72 -14.06 45.40
N PHE A 218 36.51 -12.75 45.53
CA PHE A 218 37.41 -11.85 46.25
C PHE A 218 37.60 -12.25 47.72
N SER A 219 36.51 -12.63 48.40
CA SER A 219 36.54 -13.17 49.77
C SER A 219 37.37 -14.46 49.85
N SER A 220 37.20 -15.38 48.90
CA SER A 220 37.99 -16.62 48.84
C SER A 220 39.50 -16.36 48.63
N LEU A 221 39.83 -15.38 47.80
CA LEU A 221 41.21 -14.95 47.55
C LEU A 221 41.84 -14.26 48.78
N SER A 222 41.05 -13.48 49.52
CA SER A 222 41.47 -12.85 50.78
C SER A 222 41.82 -13.89 51.85
N ASN A 223 41.01 -14.94 52.01
CA ASN A 223 41.27 -16.01 52.97
C ASN A 223 42.63 -16.73 52.72
N ASN A 224 43.00 -16.90 51.44
CA ASN A 224 44.30 -17.45 51.08
C ASN A 224 45.49 -16.56 51.46
N ARG A 225 45.32 -15.23 51.58
CA ARG A 225 46.39 -14.34 52.09
C ARG A 225 46.69 -14.58 53.57
N MET A 226 45.64 -14.83 54.37
CA MET A 226 45.76 -15.24 55.79
C MET A 226 46.55 -16.56 55.92
N LEU A 227 46.31 -17.53 55.03
CA LEU A 227 47.05 -18.78 54.99
C LEU A 227 48.52 -18.57 54.58
N ALA A 228 48.77 -17.81 53.51
CA ALA A 228 50.12 -17.51 53.03
C ALA A 228 50.96 -16.75 54.08
N LEU A 229 50.36 -15.83 54.83
CA LEU A 229 51.05 -15.08 55.88
C LEU A 229 51.43 -15.97 57.07
N LYS A 230 50.59 -16.94 57.44
CA LYS A 230 50.94 -17.96 58.47
C LYS A 230 52.11 -18.84 58.03
N VAL A 231 52.11 -19.30 56.79
CA VAL A 231 53.23 -20.08 56.22
C VAL A 231 54.52 -19.25 56.17
N SER A 232 54.43 -17.99 55.72
CA SER A 232 55.56 -17.05 55.70
C SER A 232 56.14 -16.81 57.10
N ALA A 233 55.30 -16.60 58.12
CA ALA A 233 55.76 -16.40 59.50
C ALA A 233 56.49 -17.63 60.07
N ILE A 234 56.00 -18.84 59.78
CA ILE A 234 56.65 -20.09 60.17
C ILE A 234 58.02 -20.25 59.48
N LEU A 235 58.11 -19.93 58.19
CA LEU A 235 59.36 -19.98 57.42
C LEU A 235 60.38 -18.95 57.96
N LEU A 236 59.93 -17.74 58.31
CA LEU A 236 60.76 -16.69 58.89
C LEU A 236 61.29 -17.08 60.28
N LEU A 237 60.44 -17.66 61.14
CA LEU A 237 60.86 -18.15 62.46
C LEU A 237 61.88 -19.29 62.33
N PHE A 238 61.67 -20.23 61.41
CA PHE A 238 62.65 -21.28 61.10
C PHE A 238 63.99 -20.71 60.60
N LEU A 239 63.97 -19.69 59.73
CA LEU A 239 65.17 -19.01 59.26
C LEU A 239 65.95 -18.34 60.40
N VAL A 240 65.27 -17.62 61.30
CA VAL A 240 65.90 -16.97 62.46
C VAL A 240 66.50 -18.00 63.42
N PHE A 241 65.78 -19.10 63.68
CA PHE A 241 66.29 -20.21 64.50
C PHE A 241 67.56 -20.82 63.86
N PHE A 242 67.53 -21.11 62.57
CA PHE A 242 68.66 -21.68 61.85
C PHE A 242 69.85 -20.72 61.78
N MET A 243 69.61 -19.42 61.59
CA MET A 243 70.66 -18.40 61.64
C MET A 243 71.35 -18.36 63.01
N PHE A 244 70.58 -18.41 64.11
CA PHE A 244 71.15 -18.34 65.46
C PHE A 244 71.82 -19.64 65.93
N PHE A 245 71.42 -20.78 65.35
CA PHE A 245 71.95 -22.10 65.73
C PHE A 245 73.09 -22.61 64.82
N LEU A 246 73.26 -22.01 63.63
CA LEU A 246 74.28 -22.39 62.64
C LEU A 246 75.35 -21.31 62.40
N ALA A 247 75.25 -20.14 63.04
CA ALA A 247 76.28 -19.11 63.13
C ALA A 247 76.97 -19.15 64.51
#